data_AF-E2B5D2-F1
#
_entry.id   AF-E2B5D2-F1
#
_cell.length_a   1.000
_cell.length_b   1.000
_cell.length_c   1.000
_cell.angle_alpha   90.00
_cell.angle_beta   90.00
_cell.angle_gamma   90.00
#
_symmetry.space_group_name_H-M   'P 1'
#
loop_
_entity.id
_entity.type
_entity.pdbx_description
1 polymer ?
#
loop_
_entity_poly.entity_id
_entity_poly.type
_entity_poly.pdbx_seq_one_letter_code
_entity_poly.pdbx_strand_id
1 'polypeptide(L)'
;MITYALLIACATLTISHCCYVFPKEIKDPCTKLNCSQGSHCVRSRDGKEAICECLESCPNLGNHEGSGPVCGTDGIDYPTLCDLNRAACTKGANITVAFRGKCGRGSDCYHPQYLAGEIY
;
A
#
# COMPACT_ATOMS: atom_id res chain seq x y z
N MET A 1 21.81 -59.58 11.30
CA MET A 1 21.51 -58.61 10.22
C MET A 1 20.09 -58.91 9.77
N ILE A 2 19.01 -58.34 10.31
CA ILE A 2 18.63 -56.93 10.30
C ILE A 2 17.67 -56.76 11.49
N THR A 3 18.19 -56.26 12.59
CA THR A 3 17.47 -55.86 13.81
C THR A 3 17.50 -54.32 13.85
N TYR A 4 16.51 -53.65 14.44
CA TYR A 4 16.50 -52.19 14.72
C TYR A 4 16.15 -51.18 13.60
N ALA A 5 15.61 -51.60 12.45
CA ALA A 5 15.26 -50.65 11.37
C ALA A 5 13.98 -49.81 11.62
N LEU A 6 13.23 -50.05 12.69
CA LEU A 6 11.92 -49.43 12.93
C LEU A 6 11.86 -48.42 14.09
N LEU A 7 12.96 -48.12 14.79
CA LEU A 7 12.93 -47.20 15.95
C LEU A 7 14.01 -46.12 15.97
N ILE A 8 14.87 -46.03 14.95
CA ILE A 8 15.96 -45.03 14.91
C ILE A 8 15.93 -44.24 13.60
N ALA A 9 14.78 -43.64 13.29
CA ALA A 9 14.69 -42.57 12.30
C ALA A 9 14.32 -41.22 12.94
N CYS A 10 14.37 -41.13 14.28
CA CYS A 10 14.04 -39.91 15.02
C CYS A 10 15.21 -39.40 15.89
N ALA A 11 16.35 -40.12 15.97
CA ALA A 11 17.41 -39.84 16.93
C ALA A 11 18.81 -39.54 16.34
N THR A 12 18.96 -39.37 15.02
CA THR A 12 20.26 -39.03 14.41
C THR A 12 20.20 -37.72 13.65
N LEU A 13 20.53 -36.64 14.38
CA LEU A 13 21.33 -35.53 13.88
C LEU A 13 20.90 -34.91 12.54
N THR A 14 19.95 -33.97 12.57
CA THR A 14 20.30 -32.59 12.21
C THR A 14 19.44 -31.62 13.04
N ILE A 15 20.09 -30.84 13.91
CA ILE A 15 19.54 -29.57 14.44
C ILE A 15 19.55 -28.51 13.31
N SER A 16 19.37 -28.93 12.05
CA SER A 16 19.48 -28.11 10.84
C SER A 16 18.22 -28.14 9.98
N HIS A 17 17.13 -28.73 10.49
CA HIS A 17 15.81 -28.71 9.84
C HIS A 17 14.80 -27.83 10.61
N CYS A 18 15.25 -27.00 11.53
CA CYS A 18 14.47 -25.85 12.00
C CYS A 18 14.63 -24.63 11.09
N CYS A 19 15.02 -24.83 9.82
CA CYS A 19 14.77 -23.83 8.79
C CYS A 19 13.29 -23.96 8.42
N TYR A 20 12.46 -23.03 8.88
CA TYR A 20 11.07 -22.92 8.45
C TYR A 20 11.01 -22.85 6.91
N VAL A 21 10.75 -23.98 6.26
CA VAL A 21 10.50 -24.05 4.83
C VAL A 21 9.10 -23.52 4.63
N PHE A 22 8.98 -22.29 4.14
CA PHE A 22 7.69 -21.74 3.73
C PHE A 22 7.09 -22.66 2.66
N PRO A 23 5.86 -23.19 2.85
CA PRO A 23 5.23 -24.04 1.85
C PRO A 23 5.17 -23.33 0.50
N LYS A 24 5.73 -23.94 -0.54
CA LYS A 24 5.78 -23.41 -1.92
C LYS A 24 4.38 -23.08 -2.50
N GLU A 25 3.30 -23.56 -1.87
CA GLU A 25 1.92 -23.38 -2.31
C GLU A 25 1.22 -22.12 -1.77
N ILE A 26 1.86 -21.30 -0.94
CA ILE A 26 1.25 -20.06 -0.46
C ILE A 26 1.54 -18.94 -1.47
N LYS A 27 0.65 -18.80 -2.46
CA LYS A 27 0.64 -17.63 -3.35
C LYS A 27 0.28 -16.38 -2.55
N ASP A 28 0.91 -15.25 -2.86
CA ASP A 28 0.61 -13.98 -2.20
C ASP A 28 -0.85 -13.57 -2.44
N PRO A 29 -1.70 -13.49 -1.40
CA PRO A 29 -3.10 -13.11 -1.54
C PRO A 29 -3.27 -11.67 -2.06
N CYS A 30 -2.28 -10.78 -1.88
CA CYS A 30 -2.30 -9.43 -2.43
C CYS A 30 -2.17 -9.38 -3.96
N THR A 31 -1.66 -10.43 -4.61
CA THR A 31 -1.55 -10.46 -6.08
C THR A 31 -2.89 -10.49 -6.80
N LYS A 32 -3.97 -10.87 -6.11
CA LYS A 32 -5.32 -10.94 -6.66
C LYS A 32 -6.21 -9.78 -6.21
N LEU A 33 -5.77 -8.98 -5.24
CA LEU A 33 -6.59 -7.97 -4.60
C LEU A 33 -6.24 -6.59 -5.16
N ASN A 34 -7.22 -5.88 -5.71
CA ASN A 34 -7.04 -4.52 -6.20
C ASN A 34 -7.65 -3.53 -5.21
N CYS A 35 -6.79 -2.96 -4.35
CA CYS A 35 -7.19 -1.97 -3.36
C CYS A 35 -7.45 -0.61 -4.02
N SER A 36 -8.54 0.07 -3.64
CA SER A 36 -8.95 1.35 -4.21
C SER A 36 -8.93 2.47 -3.17
N GLN A 37 -9.06 3.73 -3.60
CA GLN A 37 -9.18 4.91 -2.72
C GLN A 37 -7.99 5.11 -1.77
N GLY A 38 -6.78 4.74 -2.20
CA GLY A 38 -5.57 4.92 -1.38
C GLY A 38 -5.40 3.91 -0.25
N SER A 39 -6.20 2.83 -0.21
CA SER A 39 -5.95 1.68 0.65
C SER A 39 -4.76 0.84 0.19
N HIS A 40 -4.10 0.17 1.13
CA HIS A 40 -2.98 -0.72 0.88
C HIS A 40 -3.32 -2.16 1.27
N CYS A 41 -2.74 -3.12 0.55
CA CYS A 41 -2.99 -4.53 0.80
C CYS A 41 -2.16 -5.03 2.00
N VAL A 42 -2.83 -5.61 2.98
CA VAL A 42 -2.23 -6.21 4.18
C VAL A 42 -2.55 -7.70 4.20
N ARG A 43 -1.54 -8.52 4.49
CA ARG A 43 -1.67 -9.99 4.55
C ARG A 43 -2.12 -10.43 5.95
N SER A 44 -3.03 -11.38 6.01
CA SER A 44 -3.40 -12.04 7.26
C SER A 44 -2.23 -12.87 7.81
N ARG A 45 -2.21 -13.12 9.13
CA ARG A 45 -1.14 -13.87 9.82
C ARG A 45 -0.94 -15.27 9.27
N ASP A 46 -2.02 -15.90 8.81
CA ASP A 46 -1.98 -17.25 8.23
C ASP A 46 -1.47 -17.25 6.78
N GLY A 47 -1.25 -16.07 6.19
CA GLY A 47 -0.73 -15.90 4.83
C GLY A 47 -1.70 -16.29 3.71
N LYS A 48 -2.91 -16.76 4.04
CA LYS A 48 -3.94 -17.24 3.10
C LYS A 48 -4.88 -16.15 2.59
N GLU A 49 -5.07 -15.11 3.38
CA GLU A 49 -6.00 -14.02 3.10
C GLU A 49 -5.27 -12.68 3.07
N ALA A 50 -5.85 -11.71 2.38
CA ALA A 50 -5.44 -10.33 2.39
C ALA A 50 -6.65 -9.41 2.45
N ILE A 51 -6.45 -8.26 3.06
CA ILE A 51 -7.46 -7.21 3.21
C ILE A 51 -6.88 -5.86 2.78
N CYS A 52 -7.74 -4.99 2.28
CA CYS A 52 -7.36 -3.61 1.98
C CYS A 52 -7.62 -2.76 3.22
N GLU A 53 -6.56 -2.18 3.77
CA GLU A 53 -6.65 -1.30 4.94
C GLU A 53 -6.19 0.11 4.59
N CYS A 54 -6.72 1.10 5.31
CA CYS A 54 -6.23 2.46 5.22
C CYS A 54 -4.91 2.60 5.98
N LEU A 55 -4.02 3.46 5.48
CA LEU A 55 -2.84 3.84 6.24
C LEU A 55 -3.27 4.51 7.56
N GLU A 56 -2.78 4.01 8.69
CA GLU A 56 -3.06 4.65 9.99
C GLU A 56 -2.38 6.02 10.09
N SER A 57 -1.14 6.11 9.60
CA SER A 57 -0.33 7.32 9.61
C SER A 57 0.60 7.38 8.39
N CYS A 58 0.99 8.60 8.01
CA CYS A 58 1.90 8.86 6.90
C CYS A 58 3.32 9.13 7.41
N PRO A 59 4.34 8.39 6.93
CA PRO A 59 5.72 8.63 7.32
C PRO A 59 6.19 9.99 6.77
N ASN A 60 6.85 10.78 7.62
CA ASN A 60 7.49 12.01 7.18
C ASN A 60 8.82 11.69 6.49
N LEU A 61 8.79 11.57 5.16
CA LEU A 61 9.95 11.27 4.31
C LEU A 61 10.78 12.52 3.95
N GLY A 62 10.59 13.64 4.65
CA GLY A 62 11.32 14.89 4.41
C GLY A 62 10.95 15.54 3.07
N ASN A 63 11.95 15.87 2.25
CA ASN A 63 11.77 16.60 0.99
C ASN A 63 11.64 15.67 -0.24
N HIS A 64 10.95 14.54 -0.10
CA HIS A 64 10.68 13.64 -1.25
C HIS A 64 9.60 14.25 -2.16
N GLU A 65 9.56 13.88 -3.44
CA GLU A 65 8.64 14.44 -4.46
C GLU A 65 7.14 14.38 -4.08
N GLY A 66 6.76 13.46 -3.17
CA GLY A 66 5.39 13.31 -2.66
C GLY A 66 5.07 14.09 -1.39
N SER A 67 6.03 14.86 -0.86
CA SER A 67 5.95 15.53 0.45
C SER A 67 5.50 16.98 0.36
N GLY A 68 5.29 17.48 -0.86
CA GLY A 68 4.71 18.81 -1.09
C GLY A 68 3.19 18.80 -0.93
N PRO A 69 2.58 19.98 -0.65
CA PRO A 69 1.13 20.10 -0.54
C PRO A 69 0.44 19.76 -1.86
N VAL A 70 -0.75 19.19 -1.78
CA VAL A 70 -1.61 18.88 -2.92
C VAL A 70 -3.03 19.35 -2.66
N CYS A 71 -3.71 19.82 -3.71
CA CYS A 71 -5.12 20.15 -3.66
C CYS A 71 -5.91 18.91 -4.07
N GLY A 72 -6.84 18.47 -3.23
CA GLY A 72 -7.76 17.38 -3.54
C GLY A 72 -8.87 17.82 -4.50
N THR A 73 -9.48 16.87 -5.18
CA THR A 73 -10.70 17.09 -5.98
C THR A 73 -11.91 17.52 -5.16
N ASP A 74 -11.83 17.36 -3.84
CA ASP A 74 -12.77 17.89 -2.85
C ASP A 74 -12.51 19.37 -2.49
N GLY A 75 -11.50 20.00 -3.09
CA GLY A 75 -11.12 21.39 -2.82
C GLY A 75 -10.40 21.59 -1.48
N ILE A 76 -9.90 20.51 -0.87
CA ILE A 76 -9.18 20.56 0.40
C ILE A 76 -7.67 20.48 0.18
N ASP A 77 -6.93 21.26 0.95
CA ASP A 77 -5.48 21.19 1.03
C ASP A 77 -5.02 19.98 1.84
N TYR A 78 -4.22 19.12 1.23
CA TYR A 78 -3.55 18.01 1.91
C TYR A 78 -2.04 18.28 2.00
N PRO A 79 -1.40 18.07 3.17
CA PRO A 79 0.03 18.33 3.36
C PRO A 79 0.92 17.52 2.43
N THR A 80 0.54 16.28 2.15
CA THR A 80 1.24 15.35 1.26
C THR A 80 0.25 14.51 0.45
N LEU A 81 0.73 13.84 -0.59
CA LEU A 81 -0.07 12.85 -1.33
C LEU A 81 -0.52 11.68 -0.43
N CYS A 82 0.29 11.31 0.56
CA CYS A 82 -0.06 10.26 1.50
C CYS A 82 -1.27 10.66 2.34
N ASP A 83 -1.31 11.90 2.83
CA ASP A 83 -2.42 12.41 3.63
C ASP A 83 -3.73 12.44 2.85
N LEU A 84 -3.66 12.81 1.55
CA LEU A 84 -4.80 12.75 0.65
C LEU A 84 -5.32 11.32 0.50
N ASN A 85 -4.45 10.35 0.19
CA ASN A 85 -4.83 8.95 0.02
C ASN A 85 -5.43 8.35 1.31
N ARG A 86 -4.84 8.67 2.45
CA ARG A 86 -5.37 8.26 3.76
C ARG A 86 -6.75 8.86 4.02
N ALA A 87 -6.95 10.14 3.71
CA ALA A 87 -8.24 10.80 3.85
C ALA A 87 -9.30 10.21 2.91
N ALA A 88 -8.93 9.93 1.65
CA ALA A 88 -9.78 9.25 0.67
C ALA A 88 -10.26 7.90 1.21
N CYS A 89 -9.32 7.09 1.70
CA CYS A 89 -9.59 5.77 2.24
C CYS A 89 -10.48 5.82 3.48
N THR A 90 -10.13 6.64 4.47
CA THR A 90 -10.86 6.73 5.75
C THR A 90 -12.26 7.32 5.59
N LYS A 91 -12.46 8.22 4.63
CA LYS A 91 -13.79 8.76 4.30
C LYS A 91 -14.60 7.86 3.37
N GLY A 92 -13.99 6.82 2.77
CA GLY A 92 -14.61 6.02 1.70
C GLY A 92 -14.98 6.87 0.49
N ALA A 93 -14.20 7.93 0.21
CA ALA A 93 -14.46 8.90 -0.85
C ALA A 93 -13.39 8.81 -1.93
N ASN A 94 -13.80 8.96 -3.19
CA ASN A 94 -12.86 9.01 -4.31
C ASN A 94 -12.25 10.41 -4.44
N ILE A 95 -11.31 10.72 -3.55
CA ILE A 95 -10.55 11.98 -3.56
C ILE A 95 -9.24 11.70 -4.28
N THR A 96 -8.96 12.47 -5.33
CA THR A 96 -7.72 12.41 -6.09
C THR A 96 -7.04 13.77 -6.08
N VAL A 97 -5.79 13.84 -6.55
CA VAL A 97 -5.10 15.12 -6.70
C VAL A 97 -5.75 15.89 -7.85
N ALA A 98 -6.31 17.05 -7.54
CA ALA A 98 -6.72 18.02 -8.55
C ALA A 98 -5.48 18.69 -9.17
N PHE A 99 -4.54 19.14 -8.32
CA PHE A 99 -3.24 19.66 -8.75
C PHE A 99 -2.23 19.64 -7.59
N ARG A 100 -0.94 19.68 -7.93
CA ARG A 100 0.15 19.83 -6.95
C ARG A 100 0.25 21.29 -6.50
N GLY A 101 0.31 21.53 -5.19
CA GLY A 101 0.21 22.85 -4.58
C GLY A 101 -1.01 22.98 -3.67
N LYS A 102 -1.22 24.17 -3.09
CA LYS A 102 -2.39 24.47 -2.27
C LYS A 102 -3.57 24.90 -3.15
N CYS A 103 -4.77 24.48 -2.81
CA CYS A 103 -6.03 24.99 -3.30
C CYS A 103 -6.03 26.52 -3.26
N GLY A 104 -6.28 27.13 -4.42
CA GLY A 104 -6.29 28.58 -4.55
C GLY A 104 -7.37 29.19 -3.66
N ARG A 105 -7.03 30.20 -2.86
CA ARG A 105 -8.02 31.02 -2.16
C ARG A 105 -8.66 31.97 -3.17
N GLY A 106 -9.69 31.51 -3.88
CA GLY A 106 -10.75 32.35 -4.47
C GLY A 106 -10.37 33.54 -5.39
N SER A 107 -9.12 33.72 -5.82
CA SER A 107 -8.77 34.80 -6.77
C SER A 107 -7.66 34.50 -7.76
N ASP A 108 -6.94 33.38 -7.65
CA ASP A 108 -5.84 33.07 -8.58
C ASP A 108 -6.03 31.70 -9.25
N CYS A 109 -7.03 31.63 -10.12
CA CYS A 109 -7.01 30.67 -11.22
C CYS A 109 -5.95 31.14 -12.24
N TYR A 110 -4.67 30.92 -11.94
CA TYR A 110 -3.64 30.92 -12.98
C TYR A 110 -2.66 29.77 -12.76
N HIS A 111 -3.08 28.58 -13.21
CA HIS A 111 -2.14 27.50 -13.52
C HIS A 111 -2.31 27.06 -14.99
N PRO A 112 -1.28 27.21 -15.83
CA PRO A 112 -1.38 27.08 -17.29
C PRO A 112 -1.44 25.63 -17.81
N GLN A 113 -1.77 24.64 -16.97
CA GLN A 113 -1.80 23.22 -17.38
C GLN A 113 -3.21 22.71 -17.76
N TYR A 114 -4.19 23.61 -17.84
CA TYR A 114 -5.51 23.34 -18.42
C TYR A 114 -5.81 24.31 -19.56
N LEU A 115 -4.87 24.45 -20.50
CA LEU A 115 -5.24 24.81 -21.87
C LEU A 115 -6.07 23.65 -22.43
N ALA A 116 -7.37 23.64 -22.11
CA ALA A 116 -8.38 22.99 -22.93
C ALA A 116 -8.52 23.83 -24.20
N GLY A 117 -7.58 23.59 -25.10
CA GLY A 117 -7.31 24.24 -26.36
C GLY A 117 -5.91 23.71 -26.69
N GLU A 118 -5.79 22.64 -27.45
CA GLU A 118 -6.03 22.63 -28.89
C GLU A 118 -6.54 21.26 -29.33
N ILE A 119 -7.52 21.21 -30.23
CA ILE A 119 -7.31 20.54 -31.53
C ILE A 119 -8.11 21.30 -32.59
N TYR A 120 -7.39 21.74 -33.63
CA TYR A 120 -7.93 21.99 -34.97
C TYR A 120 -8.51 20.71 -35.59
#